data_AF-A0A7A6MSF1-F1
#
_entry.id   AF-A0A7A6MSF1-F1
#
_cell.length_a   1.000
_cell.length_b   1.000
_cell.length_c   1.000
_cell.angle_alpha   90.00
_cell.angle_beta   90.00
_cell.angle_gamma   90.00
#
_symmetry.space_group_name_H-M   'P 1'
#
loop_
_entity.id
_entity.type
_entity.pdbx_description
1 polymer ?
#
loop_
_entity_poly.entity_id
_entity_poly.type
_entity_poly.pdbx_seq_one_letter_code
_entity_poly.pdbx_strand_id
1 'polypeptide(L)'
;SPDAPFIQTGRDVVNRADSIVGNTGQQCSAQEISRSEYTNYTCERDLQVEQYCTRTARMELQGSTTWETRTLEYEMSQLPAREVNGQYVVSITSPVTGEIVDAHYSWSRTYLQKSVPMTITVLGTPLSWNAKYSADASFTPVQKTLTAGVAFTSSHPVRVGNTKFKRHTAMKLRLVVRVKKASYTPYVVWSESCPFSKELGKLTKTECTEAGGNRTLVKDGQSYSMYQSCWAYRDTYVTQSADKGTCQTYTDNPACTLVSHQCAFYSEEGACLHEYATYSCESKTSGKVMVCGGDVFCLDGECDKAQSGQSNDFAEAVSQLAALAAAGKDVAALNGVDVRAFTGQAKFCKKAAAGYSNCCKDSGWGQDIGLAKCSSDEKALAKAKSNKLTVSVGEFCSKKVLGVCLEKKRSYCQFDSKLAQIVQQQGRNGQLRISFGSAKHPDCRGITVDELQKIQFNRLDFTNFYEDLMNNQKIPDSGVLTQKVKEQIADQLKQAGQ
;
A
#
# COMPACT_ATOMS: atom_id res chain seq x y z
N SER A 1 13.38 24.48 20.54
CA SER A 1 14.71 24.90 20.05
C SER A 1 15.24 25.98 20.99
N PRO A 2 16.53 26.02 21.34
CA PRO A 2 17.13 27.13 22.10
C PRO A 2 17.10 28.49 21.38
N ASP A 3 16.75 28.49 20.09
CA ASP A 3 16.51 29.68 19.24
C ASP A 3 15.03 30.07 19.16
N ALA A 4 14.18 29.56 20.05
CA ALA A 4 12.78 29.92 20.04
C ALA A 4 12.59 31.40 20.46
N PRO A 5 11.80 32.20 19.71
CA PRO A 5 11.70 33.65 19.92
C PRO A 5 11.34 34.08 21.34
N PHE A 6 10.55 33.29 22.07
CA PHE A 6 10.16 33.56 23.46
C PHE A 6 11.36 33.58 24.43
N ILE A 7 12.41 32.79 24.17
CA ILE A 7 13.63 32.83 24.99
C ILE A 7 14.43 34.10 24.68
N GLN A 8 14.36 34.60 23.44
CA GLN A 8 15.00 35.86 23.06
C GLN A 8 14.30 37.05 23.71
N THR A 9 12.97 37.15 23.63
CA THR A 9 12.19 38.22 24.26
C THR A 9 12.29 38.19 25.78
N GLY A 10 12.25 37.00 26.39
CA GLY A 10 12.48 36.86 27.84
C GLY A 10 13.89 37.30 28.26
N ARG A 11 14.93 36.98 27.47
CA ARG A 11 16.29 37.47 27.71
C ARG A 11 16.41 38.97 27.53
N ASP A 12 15.75 39.57 26.54
CA ASP A 12 15.77 41.02 26.32
C ASP A 12 15.09 41.80 27.45
N VAL A 13 14.00 41.27 28.02
CA VAL A 13 13.35 41.86 29.20
C VAL A 13 14.23 41.73 30.45
N VAL A 14 14.88 40.58 30.67
CA VAL A 14 15.84 40.39 31.78
C VAL A 14 17.05 41.31 31.63
N ASN A 15 17.59 41.46 30.42
CA ASN A 15 18.73 42.34 30.14
C ASN A 15 18.39 43.84 30.29
N ARG A 16 17.11 44.20 30.25
CA ARG A 16 16.62 45.58 30.43
C ARG A 16 16.01 45.84 31.81
N ALA A 17 16.04 44.87 32.72
CA ALA A 17 15.41 45.00 34.03
C ALA A 17 15.98 46.17 34.85
N ASP A 18 17.29 46.44 34.77
CA ASP A 18 17.94 47.54 35.51
C ASP A 18 17.48 48.94 35.07
N SER A 19 17.07 49.13 33.80
CA SER A 19 16.54 50.41 33.32
C SER A 19 15.04 50.61 33.62
N ILE A 20 14.31 49.52 33.90
CA ILE A 20 12.89 49.53 34.24
C ILE A 20 12.69 49.81 35.73
N VAL A 21 13.57 49.32 36.60
CA VAL A 21 13.42 49.41 38.07
C VAL A 21 14.26 50.56 38.67
N GLY A 22 15.30 51.03 37.99
CA GLY A 22 16.32 51.93 38.55
C GLY A 22 16.13 53.45 38.35
N ASN A 23 15.11 53.93 37.64
CA ASN A 23 15.05 55.32 37.19
C ASN A 23 13.91 56.12 37.86
N THR A 24 14.17 56.67 39.05
CA THR A 24 13.28 57.58 39.79
C THR A 24 13.38 59.04 39.33
N GLY A 25 13.58 59.28 38.03
CA GLY A 25 13.68 60.62 37.43
C GLY A 25 12.70 60.82 36.28
N GLN A 26 12.26 62.07 36.07
CA GLN A 26 11.36 62.56 35.00
C GLN A 26 11.92 62.40 33.56
N GLN A 27 12.84 61.46 33.32
CA GLN A 27 13.40 61.21 31.99
C GLN A 27 12.56 60.18 31.24
N CYS A 28 11.84 60.66 30.24
CA CYS A 28 11.14 59.84 29.28
C CYS A 28 12.10 59.25 28.26
N SER A 29 12.04 57.93 28.01
CA SER A 29 12.78 57.29 26.92
C SER A 29 11.83 56.64 25.92
N ALA A 30 12.06 56.87 24.64
CA ALA A 30 11.35 56.17 23.58
C ALA A 30 11.91 54.74 23.48
N GLN A 31 11.05 53.75 23.61
CA GLN A 31 11.39 52.33 23.50
C GLN A 31 10.49 51.66 22.48
N GLU A 32 11.05 50.69 21.77
CA GLU A 32 10.27 49.77 20.95
C GLU A 32 9.92 48.56 21.80
N ILE A 33 8.62 48.38 22.03
CA ILE A 33 8.09 47.19 22.69
C ILE A 33 7.51 46.26 21.64
N SER A 34 7.75 44.96 21.82
CA SER A 34 7.17 43.92 20.97
C SER A 34 6.42 42.96 21.87
N ARG A 35 5.13 42.75 21.59
CA ARG A 35 4.29 41.77 22.28
C ARG A 35 4.01 40.63 21.31
N SER A 36 4.18 39.41 21.81
CA SER A 36 3.81 38.20 21.08
C SER A 36 2.48 37.70 21.61
N GLU A 37 1.54 37.47 20.71
CA GLU A 37 0.27 36.80 20.98
C GLU A 37 0.24 35.47 20.25
N TYR A 38 -0.37 34.46 20.87
CA TYR A 38 -0.47 33.13 20.27
C TYR A 38 -1.94 32.81 20.05
N THR A 39 -2.29 32.54 18.79
CA THR A 39 -3.63 32.14 18.40
C THR A 39 -3.60 30.72 17.86
N ASN A 40 -4.53 29.89 18.35
CA ASN A 40 -4.68 28.51 17.91
C ASN A 40 -5.67 28.44 16.74
N TYR A 41 -5.23 27.80 15.65
CA TYR A 41 -6.06 27.57 14.49
C TYR A 41 -6.17 26.07 14.22
N THR A 42 -7.40 25.59 14.00
CA THR A 42 -7.64 24.18 13.64
C THR A 42 -7.97 24.06 12.15
N CYS A 43 -7.35 23.09 11.50
CA CYS A 43 -7.48 22.84 10.07
C CYS A 43 -7.54 21.33 9.77
N GLU A 44 -7.87 20.99 8.53
CA GLU A 44 -8.07 19.62 8.04
C GLU A 44 -6.95 19.26 7.03
N ARG A 45 -6.35 18.08 7.17
CA ARG A 45 -5.34 17.56 6.23
C ARG A 45 -5.39 16.04 6.05
N ASP A 46 -4.96 15.55 4.89
CA ASP A 46 -4.80 14.12 4.61
C ASP A 46 -3.40 13.65 4.98
N LEU A 47 -3.31 12.46 5.58
CA LEU A 47 -2.04 11.82 5.91
C LEU A 47 -1.56 10.91 4.78
N GLN A 48 -0.25 10.68 4.72
CA GLN A 48 0.28 9.63 3.85
C GLN A 48 -0.04 8.26 4.46
N VAL A 49 -0.53 7.34 3.63
CA VAL A 49 -0.84 5.97 4.04
C VAL A 49 -0.02 5.01 3.22
N GLU A 50 0.72 4.14 3.91
CA GLU A 50 1.51 3.07 3.32
C GLU A 50 0.93 1.72 3.69
N GLN A 51 0.86 0.83 2.70
CA GLN A 51 0.44 -0.55 2.88
C GLN A 51 1.45 -1.46 2.19
N TYR A 52 1.54 -2.72 2.62
CA TYR A 52 2.52 -3.65 2.09
C TYR A 52 1.86 -4.91 1.53
N CYS A 53 2.41 -5.40 0.43
CA CYS A 53 2.19 -6.73 -0.09
C CYS A 53 3.37 -7.62 0.29
N THR A 54 3.11 -8.89 0.56
CA THR A 54 4.15 -9.91 0.71
C THR A 54 4.06 -10.90 -0.42
N ARG A 55 5.18 -11.25 -1.04
CA ARG A 55 5.24 -12.35 -2.01
C ARG A 55 6.35 -13.33 -1.67
N THR A 56 6.02 -14.61 -1.71
CA THR A 56 6.94 -15.71 -1.37
C THR A 56 7.08 -16.63 -2.57
N ALA A 57 8.32 -16.90 -2.94
CA ALA A 57 8.68 -17.84 -3.99
C ALA A 57 8.83 -19.25 -3.42
N ARG A 58 8.27 -20.22 -4.15
CA ARG A 58 8.55 -21.64 -3.96
C ARG A 58 9.10 -22.22 -5.25
N MET A 59 10.08 -23.12 -5.12
CA MET A 59 10.57 -23.88 -6.26
C MET A 59 9.64 -25.07 -6.49
N GLU A 60 9.32 -25.34 -7.74
CA GLU A 60 8.58 -26.51 -8.18
C GLU A 60 9.28 -27.18 -9.35
N LEU A 61 8.91 -28.44 -9.63
CA LEU A 61 9.45 -29.23 -10.73
C LEU A 61 8.33 -29.51 -11.73
N GLN A 62 8.49 -29.05 -12.97
CA GLN A 62 7.58 -29.36 -14.07
C GLN A 62 8.24 -30.37 -15.00
N GLY A 63 7.49 -31.38 -15.42
CA GLY A 63 7.96 -32.40 -16.34
C GLY A 63 7.37 -33.77 -16.02
N SER A 64 7.87 -34.78 -16.73
CA SER A 64 7.45 -36.16 -16.57
C SER A 64 8.65 -37.09 -16.64
N THR A 65 8.43 -38.33 -16.21
CA THR A 65 9.36 -39.42 -16.52
C THR A 65 9.23 -39.76 -18.00
N THR A 66 10.29 -39.49 -18.76
CA THR A 66 10.40 -39.91 -20.16
C THR A 66 11.12 -41.24 -20.23
N TRP A 67 11.18 -41.81 -21.43
CA TRP A 67 11.90 -43.05 -21.70
C TRP A 67 13.01 -42.78 -22.69
N GLU A 68 14.19 -43.33 -22.45
CA GLU A 68 15.26 -43.40 -23.44
C GLU A 68 15.61 -44.86 -23.71
N THR A 69 16.09 -45.17 -24.91
CA THR A 69 16.61 -46.49 -25.25
C THR A 69 18.13 -46.52 -25.07
N ARG A 70 18.63 -47.61 -24.49
CA ARG A 70 20.07 -47.89 -24.37
C ARG A 70 20.38 -49.23 -25.01
N THR A 71 21.40 -49.26 -25.85
CA THR A 71 21.88 -50.48 -26.49
C THR A 71 23.00 -51.08 -25.66
N LEU A 72 22.85 -52.35 -25.28
CA LEU A 72 23.85 -53.15 -24.58
C LEU A 72 24.35 -54.24 -25.52
N GLU A 73 25.66 -54.34 -25.73
CA GLU A 73 26.27 -55.36 -26.59
C GLU A 73 27.25 -56.21 -25.78
N TYR A 74 27.17 -57.53 -25.97
CA TYR A 74 27.97 -58.51 -25.24
C TYR A 74 28.53 -59.55 -26.21
N GLU A 75 29.83 -59.80 -26.15
CA GLU A 75 30.46 -60.93 -26.86
C GLU A 75 30.66 -62.08 -25.86
N MET A 76 29.80 -63.10 -25.95
CA MET A 76 29.74 -64.17 -24.95
C MET A 76 31.05 -64.93 -24.81
N SER A 77 31.80 -65.08 -25.90
CA SER A 77 33.08 -65.80 -25.88
C SER A 77 34.20 -65.08 -25.13
N GLN A 78 34.04 -63.78 -24.85
CA GLN A 78 34.99 -62.95 -24.10
C GLN A 78 34.64 -62.81 -22.62
N LEU A 79 33.45 -63.26 -22.22
CA LEU A 79 32.99 -63.14 -20.84
C LEU A 79 33.46 -64.33 -20.00
N PRO A 80 33.75 -64.11 -18.70
CA PRO A 80 34.10 -65.20 -17.80
C PRO A 80 32.90 -66.15 -17.65
N ALA A 81 33.19 -67.44 -17.62
CA ALA A 81 32.17 -68.45 -17.45
C ALA A 81 32.62 -69.56 -16.51
N ARG A 82 31.63 -70.29 -16.02
CA ARG A 82 31.78 -71.39 -15.08
C ARG A 82 31.03 -72.62 -15.57
N GLU A 83 31.58 -73.78 -15.30
CA GLU A 83 30.87 -75.04 -15.49
C GLU A 83 29.93 -75.27 -14.28
N VAL A 84 28.64 -75.39 -14.54
CA VAL A 84 27.60 -75.63 -13.52
C VAL A 84 26.68 -76.72 -14.06
N ASN A 85 26.60 -77.87 -13.35
CA ASN A 85 25.72 -78.99 -13.71
C ASN A 85 25.84 -79.42 -15.20
N GLY A 86 27.07 -79.47 -15.73
CA GLY A 86 27.34 -79.85 -17.12
C GLY A 86 27.01 -78.77 -18.17
N GLN A 87 26.62 -77.57 -17.74
CA GLN A 87 26.44 -76.39 -18.59
C GLN A 87 27.62 -75.44 -18.45
N TYR A 88 28.05 -74.86 -19.56
CA TYR A 88 28.99 -73.76 -19.60
C TYR A 88 28.17 -72.46 -19.48
N VAL A 89 28.27 -71.75 -18.35
CA VAL A 89 27.39 -70.63 -17.98
C VAL A 89 28.17 -69.33 -17.87
N VAL A 90 27.78 -68.34 -18.68
CA VAL A 90 28.22 -66.95 -18.58
C VAL A 90 27.20 -66.16 -17.75
N SER A 91 27.66 -65.32 -16.82
CA SER A 91 26.81 -64.43 -16.02
C SER A 91 27.13 -62.96 -16.37
N ILE A 92 26.10 -62.18 -16.70
CA ILE A 92 26.22 -60.78 -17.15
C ILE A 92 25.44 -59.91 -16.20
N THR A 93 26.12 -58.97 -15.55
CA THR A 93 25.50 -57.96 -14.71
C THR A 93 24.98 -56.81 -15.58
N SER A 94 23.68 -56.54 -15.51
CA SER A 94 23.12 -55.40 -16.25
C SER A 94 23.61 -54.07 -15.65
N PRO A 95 24.09 -53.11 -16.46
CA PRO A 95 24.43 -51.76 -15.99
C PRO A 95 23.19 -50.86 -15.81
N VAL A 96 22.01 -51.31 -16.25
CA VAL A 96 20.77 -50.50 -16.29
C VAL A 96 19.55 -51.29 -15.81
N THR A 97 18.55 -50.58 -15.30
CA THR A 97 17.22 -51.11 -15.00
C THR A 97 16.26 -50.66 -16.10
N GLY A 98 15.59 -51.62 -16.75
CA GLY A 98 14.65 -51.29 -17.82
C GLY A 98 14.03 -52.52 -18.48
N GLU A 99 13.17 -52.27 -19.45
CA GLU A 99 12.50 -53.31 -20.23
C GLU A 99 13.26 -53.55 -21.54
N ILE A 100 13.51 -54.81 -21.88
CA ILE A 100 14.10 -55.19 -23.16
C ILE A 100 13.03 -55.04 -24.24
N VAL A 101 13.22 -54.09 -25.16
CA VAL A 101 12.29 -53.81 -26.26
C VAL A 101 12.72 -54.44 -27.58
N ASP A 102 14.01 -54.76 -27.71
CA ASP A 102 14.54 -55.55 -28.82
C ASP A 102 15.74 -56.38 -28.33
N ALA A 103 15.85 -57.61 -28.82
CA ALA A 103 16.94 -58.51 -28.50
C ALA A 103 17.39 -59.23 -29.75
N HIS A 104 18.68 -59.11 -30.06
CA HIS A 104 19.31 -59.65 -31.25
C HIS A 104 20.48 -60.54 -30.85
N TYR A 105 20.66 -61.63 -31.58
CA TYR A 105 21.87 -62.42 -31.47
C TYR A 105 22.53 -62.58 -32.84
N SER A 106 23.84 -62.75 -32.83
CA SER A 106 24.56 -63.14 -34.04
C SER A 106 25.77 -64.00 -33.75
N TRP A 107 26.10 -64.88 -34.70
CA TRP A 107 27.35 -65.62 -34.72
C TRP A 107 27.72 -65.94 -36.16
N SER A 108 29.02 -66.08 -36.41
CA SER A 108 29.52 -66.54 -37.70
C SER A 108 29.78 -68.04 -37.68
N ARG A 109 29.65 -68.68 -38.84
CA ARG A 109 30.09 -70.07 -39.02
C ARG A 109 31.54 -70.21 -38.52
N THR A 110 31.75 -71.25 -37.73
CA THR A 110 33.09 -71.67 -37.32
C THR A 110 33.51 -72.76 -38.30
N TYR A 111 34.69 -72.69 -38.92
CA TYR A 111 35.18 -73.65 -39.94
C TYR A 111 35.48 -75.06 -39.38
N LEU A 112 34.64 -75.58 -38.50
CA LEU A 112 34.68 -76.94 -37.99
C LEU A 112 34.14 -77.90 -39.05
N GLN A 113 34.89 -78.97 -39.34
CA GLN A 113 34.51 -79.98 -40.35
C GLN A 113 33.22 -80.76 -39.99
N LYS A 114 32.82 -80.79 -38.71
CA LYS A 114 31.65 -81.53 -38.21
C LYS A 114 30.53 -80.61 -37.71
N SER A 115 29.28 -81.02 -37.96
CA SER A 115 28.08 -80.32 -37.47
C SER A 115 27.94 -80.56 -35.98
N VAL A 116 27.83 -79.50 -35.19
CA VAL A 116 27.67 -79.58 -33.72
C VAL A 116 26.41 -78.79 -33.35
N PRO A 117 25.21 -79.35 -33.52
CA PRO A 117 23.96 -78.69 -33.15
C PRO A 117 23.81 -78.71 -31.62
N MET A 118 23.46 -77.57 -31.02
CA MET A 118 23.11 -77.47 -29.62
C MET A 118 22.17 -76.30 -29.35
N THR A 119 21.66 -76.24 -28.13
CA THR A 119 20.82 -75.14 -27.66
C THR A 119 21.65 -74.22 -26.77
N ILE A 120 21.65 -72.93 -27.09
CA ILE A 120 22.11 -71.87 -26.19
C ILE A 120 20.88 -71.28 -25.52
N THR A 121 20.85 -71.24 -24.19
CA THR A 121 19.77 -70.59 -23.44
C THR A 121 20.26 -69.23 -22.97
N VAL A 122 19.57 -68.15 -23.35
CA VAL A 122 19.90 -66.79 -22.92
C VAL A 122 18.62 -66.06 -22.52
N LEU A 123 18.62 -65.39 -21.36
CA LEU A 123 17.43 -64.71 -20.83
C LEU A 123 16.19 -65.63 -20.77
N GLY A 124 16.40 -66.92 -20.49
CA GLY A 124 15.37 -67.96 -20.45
C GLY A 124 14.87 -68.43 -21.82
N THR A 125 15.38 -67.89 -22.93
CA THR A 125 14.99 -68.29 -24.29
C THR A 125 16.00 -69.27 -24.89
N PRO A 126 15.56 -70.45 -25.35
CA PRO A 126 16.42 -71.40 -26.06
C PRO A 126 16.62 -70.97 -27.52
N LEU A 127 17.87 -70.93 -27.96
CA LEU A 127 18.30 -70.59 -29.32
C LEU A 127 19.03 -71.77 -29.94
N SER A 128 18.66 -72.15 -31.16
CA SER A 128 19.33 -73.21 -31.90
C SER A 128 20.66 -72.72 -32.47
N TRP A 129 21.75 -73.34 -32.06
CA TRP A 129 23.09 -73.01 -32.50
C TRP A 129 23.71 -74.18 -33.26
N ASN A 130 24.47 -73.87 -34.31
CA ASN A 130 25.27 -74.86 -35.03
C ASN A 130 26.54 -74.22 -35.57
N ALA A 131 27.68 -74.89 -35.33
CA ALA A 131 28.99 -74.45 -35.80
C ALA A 131 29.07 -74.19 -37.32
N LYS A 132 28.28 -74.89 -38.15
CA LYS A 132 28.34 -74.78 -39.62
C LYS A 132 27.65 -73.55 -40.19
N TYR A 133 26.70 -72.97 -39.46
CA TYR A 133 25.83 -71.91 -39.97
C TYR A 133 26.07 -70.61 -39.23
N SER A 134 26.10 -69.51 -39.97
CA SER A 134 25.96 -68.19 -39.37
C SER A 134 24.51 -67.94 -39.02
N ALA A 135 24.25 -67.13 -38.00
CA ALA A 135 22.93 -66.62 -37.72
C ALA A 135 23.02 -65.15 -37.32
N ASP A 136 21.99 -64.40 -37.66
CA ASP A 136 21.81 -62.99 -37.30
C ASP A 136 20.31 -62.76 -37.23
N ALA A 137 19.74 -62.75 -36.03
CA ALA A 137 18.29 -62.74 -35.85
C ALA A 137 17.85 -62.13 -34.52
N SER A 138 16.65 -61.54 -34.54
CA SER A 138 15.92 -61.15 -33.33
C SER A 138 15.32 -62.36 -32.63
N PHE A 139 15.16 -62.27 -31.32
CA PHE A 139 14.43 -63.24 -30.51
C PHE A 139 13.61 -62.52 -29.43
N THR A 140 12.66 -63.23 -28.83
CA THR A 140 11.89 -62.71 -27.69
C THR A 140 12.41 -63.33 -26.39
N PRO A 141 13.03 -62.54 -25.50
CA PRO A 141 13.44 -63.01 -24.18
C PRO A 141 12.25 -63.44 -23.32
N VAL A 142 12.38 -64.54 -22.59
CA VAL A 142 11.44 -64.89 -21.50
C VAL A 142 11.60 -63.87 -20.36
N GLN A 143 12.83 -63.54 -20.00
CA GLN A 143 13.12 -62.44 -19.10
C GLN A 143 13.04 -61.10 -19.86
N LYS A 144 11.93 -60.39 -19.68
CA LYS A 144 11.66 -59.11 -20.38
C LYS A 144 12.25 -57.88 -19.72
N THR A 145 12.75 -58.00 -18.49
CA THR A 145 13.28 -56.87 -17.72
C THR A 145 14.69 -57.15 -17.23
N LEU A 146 15.52 -56.10 -17.24
CA LEU A 146 16.82 -56.07 -16.59
C LEU A 146 16.75 -55.19 -15.35
N THR A 147 17.54 -55.54 -14.36
CA THR A 147 17.73 -54.74 -13.14
C THR A 147 19.21 -54.45 -12.98
N ALA A 148 19.56 -53.18 -12.79
CA ALA A 148 20.94 -52.76 -12.61
C ALA A 148 21.56 -53.51 -11.42
N GLY A 149 22.76 -54.06 -11.61
CA GLY A 149 23.46 -54.85 -10.60
C GLY A 149 22.96 -56.31 -10.47
N VAL A 150 21.85 -56.68 -11.09
CA VAL A 150 21.36 -58.07 -11.12
C VAL A 150 21.89 -58.77 -12.36
N ALA A 151 22.43 -59.98 -12.16
CA ALA A 151 22.98 -60.77 -13.24
C ALA A 151 21.91 -61.62 -13.96
N PHE A 152 22.01 -61.73 -15.28
CA PHE A 152 21.33 -62.74 -16.09
C PHE A 152 22.36 -63.68 -16.71
N THR A 153 21.92 -64.84 -17.22
CA THR A 153 22.83 -65.87 -17.71
C THR A 153 22.61 -66.24 -19.17
N SER A 154 23.71 -66.63 -19.83
CA SER A 154 23.71 -67.36 -21.10
C SER A 154 24.43 -68.69 -20.89
N SER A 155 23.89 -69.79 -21.40
CA SER A 155 24.50 -71.11 -21.19
C SER A 155 24.27 -72.10 -22.34
N HIS A 156 25.19 -73.04 -22.49
CA HIS A 156 25.04 -74.21 -23.36
C HIS A 156 25.75 -75.44 -22.77
N PRO A 157 25.48 -76.66 -23.26
CA PRO A 157 26.16 -77.85 -22.76
C PRO A 157 27.68 -77.76 -22.90
N VAL A 158 28.43 -78.18 -21.87
CA VAL A 158 29.91 -78.19 -21.91
C VAL A 158 30.44 -79.16 -22.97
N ARG A 159 29.69 -80.23 -23.25
CA ARG A 159 30.03 -81.25 -24.25
C ARG A 159 28.83 -81.54 -25.15
N VAL A 160 29.07 -81.61 -26.45
CA VAL A 160 28.09 -81.98 -27.48
C VAL A 160 28.73 -83.03 -28.37
N GLY A 161 28.24 -84.26 -28.29
CA GLY A 161 28.94 -85.42 -28.86
C GLY A 161 30.37 -85.52 -28.32
N ASN A 162 31.36 -85.59 -29.22
CA ASN A 162 32.78 -85.65 -28.84
C ASN A 162 33.42 -84.26 -28.66
N THR A 163 32.69 -83.16 -28.87
CA THR A 163 33.22 -81.80 -28.79
C THR A 163 33.06 -81.26 -27.38
N LYS A 164 34.17 -80.97 -26.69
CA LYS A 164 34.18 -80.24 -25.41
C LYS A 164 34.45 -78.75 -25.65
N PHE A 165 33.55 -77.90 -25.18
CA PHE A 165 33.72 -76.45 -25.22
C PHE A 165 34.57 -76.00 -24.03
N LYS A 166 35.57 -75.15 -24.31
CA LYS A 166 36.43 -74.53 -23.28
C LYS A 166 36.04 -73.09 -22.95
N ARG A 167 35.19 -72.50 -23.80
CA ARG A 167 34.66 -71.15 -23.71
C ARG A 167 33.25 -71.14 -24.29
N HIS A 168 32.51 -70.07 -24.03
CA HIS A 168 31.21 -69.88 -24.66
C HIS A 168 31.43 -69.70 -26.17
N THR A 169 30.41 -70.03 -26.96
CA THR A 169 30.44 -69.77 -28.42
C THR A 169 30.63 -68.28 -28.69
N ALA A 170 31.22 -67.96 -29.85
CA ALA A 170 31.39 -66.59 -30.36
C ALA A 170 30.04 -66.01 -30.80
N MET A 171 29.19 -65.77 -29.80
CA MET A 171 27.85 -65.22 -29.94
C MET A 171 27.87 -63.78 -29.44
N LYS A 172 27.48 -62.85 -30.32
CA LYS A 172 27.15 -61.49 -29.95
C LYS A 172 25.69 -61.43 -29.53
N LEU A 173 25.43 -60.82 -28.39
CA LEU A 173 24.10 -60.48 -27.92
C LEU A 173 23.98 -58.97 -27.89
N ARG A 174 22.95 -58.43 -28.55
CA ARG A 174 22.59 -57.02 -28.50
C ARG A 174 21.21 -56.88 -27.90
N LEU A 175 21.08 -56.08 -26.85
CA LEU A 175 19.81 -55.78 -26.20
C LEU A 175 19.54 -54.29 -26.32
N VAL A 176 18.37 -53.91 -26.82
CA VAL A 176 17.86 -52.53 -26.73
C VAL A 176 16.92 -52.47 -25.53
N VAL A 177 17.31 -51.69 -24.54
CA VAL A 177 16.61 -51.59 -23.26
C VAL A 177 15.99 -50.21 -23.14
N ARG A 178 14.68 -50.14 -22.92
CA ARG A 178 13.95 -48.92 -22.62
C ARG A 178 14.08 -48.62 -21.12
N VAL A 179 14.78 -47.54 -20.80
CA VAL A 179 15.08 -47.09 -19.42
C VAL A 179 14.33 -45.79 -19.11
N LYS A 180 13.93 -45.63 -17.84
CA LYS A 180 13.29 -44.39 -17.38
C LYS A 180 14.32 -43.27 -17.30
N LYS A 181 13.96 -42.08 -17.76
CA LYS A 181 14.73 -40.85 -17.66
C LYS A 181 13.88 -39.77 -16.99
N ALA A 182 14.36 -39.22 -15.87
CA ALA A 182 13.71 -38.08 -15.23
C ALA A 182 13.97 -36.81 -16.07
N SER A 183 12.92 -36.19 -16.59
CA SER A 183 13.00 -34.95 -17.38
C SER A 183 12.21 -33.85 -16.70
N TYR A 184 12.70 -33.39 -15.54
CA TYR A 184 12.12 -32.26 -14.82
C TYR A 184 12.96 -31.01 -15.02
N THR A 185 12.27 -29.88 -15.18
CA THR A 185 12.86 -28.54 -15.18
C THR A 185 12.36 -27.80 -13.95
N PRO A 186 13.25 -27.25 -13.11
CA PRO A 186 12.83 -26.44 -11.98
C PRO A 186 12.28 -25.10 -12.47
N TYR A 187 11.24 -24.61 -11.82
CA TYR A 187 10.65 -23.29 -12.04
C TYR A 187 10.20 -22.68 -10.71
N VAL A 188 10.03 -21.37 -10.69
CA VAL A 188 9.59 -20.65 -9.48
C VAL A 188 8.12 -20.27 -9.59
N VAL A 189 7.37 -20.48 -8.51
CA VAL A 189 6.01 -20.00 -8.35
C VAL A 189 5.97 -18.97 -7.23
N TRP A 190 5.45 -17.79 -7.54
CA TRP A 190 5.22 -16.73 -6.56
C TRP A 190 3.80 -16.80 -6.04
N SER A 191 3.69 -16.80 -4.71
CA SER A 191 2.43 -16.58 -4.01
C SER A 191 2.46 -15.16 -3.45
N GLU A 192 1.43 -14.37 -3.71
CA GLU A 192 1.33 -12.98 -3.24
C GLU A 192 0.12 -12.82 -2.33
N SER A 193 0.27 -12.02 -1.28
CA SER A 193 -0.79 -11.61 -0.38
C SER A 193 -0.73 -10.10 -0.18
N CYS A 194 -1.85 -9.44 -0.45
CA CYS A 194 -2.03 -8.00 -0.31
C CYS A 194 -3.36 -7.73 0.41
N PRO A 195 -3.39 -6.90 1.46
CA PRO A 195 -4.65 -6.52 2.12
C PRO A 195 -5.44 -5.47 1.33
N PHE A 196 -4.92 -5.01 0.19
CA PHE A 196 -5.50 -3.96 -0.66
C PHE A 196 -5.26 -4.28 -2.15
N SER A 197 -5.97 -3.60 -3.03
CA SER A 197 -5.66 -3.68 -4.47
C SER A 197 -4.40 -2.88 -4.78
N LYS A 198 -3.38 -3.53 -5.35
CA LYS A 198 -2.16 -2.86 -5.82
C LYS A 198 -2.45 -1.76 -6.84
N GLU A 199 -3.56 -1.86 -7.56
CA GLU A 199 -4.01 -0.83 -8.49
C GLU A 199 -4.28 0.49 -7.79
N LEU A 200 -4.56 0.52 -6.48
CA LEU A 200 -4.81 1.72 -5.69
C LEU A 200 -3.53 2.33 -5.09
N GLY A 201 -2.38 1.67 -5.24
CA GLY A 201 -1.12 2.09 -4.63
C GLY A 201 -0.02 2.33 -5.65
N LYS A 202 0.91 3.23 -5.31
CA LYS A 202 2.17 3.38 -6.04
C LYS A 202 3.27 2.64 -5.28
N LEU A 203 3.91 1.67 -5.93
CA LEU A 203 5.07 0.99 -5.37
C LEU A 203 6.18 2.01 -5.09
N THR A 204 6.65 2.08 -3.85
CA THR A 204 7.74 2.98 -3.43
C THR A 204 8.98 2.22 -2.98
N LYS A 205 8.84 1.00 -2.48
CA LYS A 205 9.95 0.22 -1.94
C LYS A 205 9.74 -1.27 -2.15
N THR A 206 10.81 -1.99 -2.48
CA THR A 206 10.86 -3.46 -2.50
C THR A 206 11.99 -3.91 -1.60
N GLU A 207 11.66 -4.75 -0.61
CA GLU A 207 12.61 -5.26 0.37
C GLU A 207 12.67 -6.77 0.32
N CYS A 208 13.88 -7.31 0.28
CA CYS A 208 14.09 -8.74 0.42
C CYS A 208 13.88 -9.13 1.90
N THR A 209 12.87 -9.95 2.18
CA THR A 209 12.55 -10.44 3.53
C THR A 209 13.08 -11.84 3.79
N GLU A 210 13.39 -12.60 2.74
CA GLU A 210 14.07 -13.89 2.84
C GLU A 210 15.26 -13.95 1.90
N ALA A 211 16.46 -14.12 2.47
CA ALA A 211 17.73 -14.06 1.75
C ALA A 211 17.74 -14.92 0.48
N GLY A 212 18.40 -14.40 -0.57
CA GLY A 212 18.64 -15.13 -1.80
C GLY A 212 19.57 -16.33 -1.63
N GLY A 213 19.62 -17.17 -2.66
CA GLY A 213 20.48 -18.34 -2.70
C GLY A 213 19.90 -19.47 -3.53
N ASN A 214 20.67 -20.55 -3.60
CA ASN A 214 20.24 -21.78 -4.25
C ASN A 214 19.28 -22.55 -3.34
N ARG A 215 18.12 -22.95 -3.87
CA ARG A 215 17.29 -24.00 -3.29
C ARG A 215 17.38 -25.26 -4.14
N THR A 216 17.34 -26.42 -3.48
CA THR A 216 17.44 -27.73 -4.13
C THR A 216 16.23 -28.58 -3.81
N LEU A 217 15.67 -29.24 -4.82
CA LEU A 217 14.66 -30.28 -4.67
C LEU A 217 15.22 -31.59 -5.21
N VAL A 218 14.91 -32.68 -4.52
CA VAL A 218 15.26 -34.02 -4.95
C VAL A 218 14.00 -34.72 -5.43
N LYS A 219 14.04 -35.24 -6.66
CA LYS A 219 12.97 -36.04 -7.23
C LYS A 219 13.57 -37.17 -8.06
N ASP A 220 13.08 -38.39 -7.86
CA ASP A 220 13.57 -39.60 -8.53
C ASP A 220 15.10 -39.81 -8.38
N GLY A 221 15.66 -39.44 -7.22
CA GLY A 221 17.10 -39.56 -6.91
C GLY A 221 17.99 -38.51 -7.59
N GLN A 222 17.44 -37.63 -8.42
CA GLN A 222 18.15 -36.53 -9.06
C GLN A 222 17.90 -35.22 -8.31
N SER A 223 18.97 -34.44 -8.14
CA SER A 223 18.91 -33.11 -7.51
C SER A 223 18.72 -32.02 -8.57
N TYR A 224 17.78 -31.12 -8.31
CA TYR A 224 17.47 -29.97 -9.14
C TYR A 224 17.65 -28.71 -8.31
N SER A 225 18.51 -27.80 -8.76
CA SER A 225 18.83 -26.56 -8.05
C SER A 225 18.40 -25.34 -8.85
N MET A 226 17.89 -24.32 -8.15
CA MET A 226 17.59 -23.02 -8.73
C MET A 226 18.06 -21.91 -7.80
N TYR A 227 18.64 -20.87 -8.40
CA TYR A 227 19.03 -19.65 -7.71
C TYR A 227 17.89 -18.63 -7.76
N GLN A 228 17.66 -17.93 -6.65
CA GLN A 228 16.92 -16.67 -6.63
C GLN A 228 17.72 -15.61 -5.88
N SER A 229 17.64 -14.36 -6.33
CA SER A 229 18.24 -13.22 -5.62
C SER A 229 17.55 -12.94 -4.27
N CYS A 230 16.31 -13.40 -4.11
CA CYS A 230 15.54 -13.33 -2.88
C CYS A 230 14.37 -14.32 -2.95
N TRP A 231 14.05 -14.99 -1.84
CA TRP A 231 12.95 -15.97 -1.80
C TRP A 231 11.63 -15.40 -1.30
N ALA A 232 11.65 -14.23 -0.64
CA ALA A 232 10.44 -13.53 -0.25
C ALA A 232 10.67 -12.02 -0.28
N TYR A 233 9.70 -11.27 -0.78
CA TYR A 233 9.74 -9.81 -0.81
C TYR A 233 8.60 -9.21 0.01
N ARG A 234 8.88 -8.06 0.63
CA ARG A 234 7.90 -7.08 1.09
C ARG A 234 7.93 -5.88 0.14
N ASP A 235 6.83 -5.65 -0.55
CA ASP A 235 6.65 -4.51 -1.44
C ASP A 235 5.77 -3.46 -0.74
N THR A 236 6.28 -2.25 -0.56
CA THR A 236 5.58 -1.13 0.10
C THR A 236 4.97 -0.21 -0.96
N TYR A 237 3.70 0.11 -0.76
CA TYR A 237 2.91 0.96 -1.63
C TYR A 237 2.37 2.14 -0.84
N VAL A 238 2.52 3.34 -1.40
CA VAL A 238 1.76 4.51 -0.94
C VAL A 238 0.37 4.42 -1.55
N THR A 239 -0.67 4.25 -0.72
CA THR A 239 -2.07 4.14 -1.16
C THR A 239 -2.85 5.43 -1.00
N GLN A 240 -2.28 6.39 -0.26
CA GLN A 240 -2.73 7.77 -0.18
C GLN A 240 -1.53 8.69 0.00
N SER A 241 -1.44 9.74 -0.81
CA SER A 241 -0.48 10.81 -0.59
C SER A 241 -1.00 11.79 0.46
N ALA A 242 -0.11 12.34 1.28
CA ALA A 242 -0.47 13.46 2.15
C ALA A 242 -0.94 14.67 1.33
N ASP A 243 -1.94 15.37 1.85
CA ASP A 243 -2.44 16.64 1.32
C ASP A 243 -2.54 17.62 2.48
N LYS A 244 -1.92 18.79 2.36
CA LYS A 244 -1.97 19.78 3.44
C LYS A 244 -3.35 20.39 3.62
N GLY A 245 -4.25 20.24 2.63
CA GLY A 245 -5.64 20.68 2.76
C GLY A 245 -5.75 22.15 3.19
N THR A 246 -6.64 22.43 4.16
CA THR A 246 -6.78 23.79 4.73
C THR A 246 -5.65 24.15 5.69
N CYS A 247 -4.77 23.20 6.05
CA CYS A 247 -3.60 23.45 6.88
C CYS A 247 -2.41 24.07 6.12
N GLN A 248 -2.47 24.20 4.79
CA GLN A 248 -1.35 24.74 4.01
C GLN A 248 -0.89 26.11 4.54
N THR A 249 -1.83 27.03 4.81
CA THR A 249 -1.53 28.38 5.32
C THR A 249 -0.73 28.36 6.63
N TYR A 250 -1.01 27.43 7.53
CA TYR A 250 -0.30 27.32 8.81
C TYR A 250 0.99 26.50 8.69
N THR A 251 1.01 25.49 7.81
CA THR A 251 2.21 24.67 7.59
C THR A 251 3.34 25.46 6.92
N ASP A 252 2.98 26.41 6.06
CA ASP A 252 3.95 27.26 5.34
C ASP A 252 4.37 28.50 6.15
N ASN A 253 3.68 28.79 7.25
CA ASN A 253 3.98 29.94 8.09
C ASN A 253 4.99 29.55 9.20
N PRO A 254 6.23 30.07 9.19
CA PRO A 254 7.23 29.74 10.21
C PRO A 254 6.89 30.23 11.62
N ALA A 255 5.91 31.15 11.76
CA ALA A 255 5.40 31.57 13.06
C ALA A 255 4.41 30.57 13.68
N CYS A 256 4.01 29.53 12.93
CA CYS A 256 3.06 28.52 13.37
C CYS A 256 3.75 27.20 13.73
N THR A 257 3.34 26.60 14.84
CA THR A 257 3.81 25.27 15.27
C THR A 257 2.62 24.35 15.50
N LEU A 258 2.69 23.11 15.01
CA LEU A 258 1.68 22.08 15.27
C LEU A 258 1.68 21.74 16.77
N VAL A 259 0.57 21.96 17.46
CA VAL A 259 0.43 21.74 18.91
C VAL A 259 -0.37 20.48 19.26
N SER A 260 -1.37 20.14 18.44
CA SER A 260 -2.17 18.93 18.62
C SER A 260 -2.74 18.45 17.31
N HIS A 261 -3.07 17.17 17.24
CA HIS A 261 -3.80 16.60 16.12
C HIS A 261 -4.70 15.46 16.58
N GLN A 262 -5.79 15.23 15.85
CA GLN A 262 -6.77 14.18 16.13
C GLN A 262 -7.23 13.57 14.81
N CYS A 263 -7.21 12.23 14.72
CA CYS A 263 -7.73 11.55 13.56
C CYS A 263 -9.24 11.78 13.41
N ALA A 264 -9.66 12.23 12.23
CA ALA A 264 -11.07 12.42 11.90
C ALA A 264 -11.71 11.08 11.51
N PHE A 265 -11.03 10.28 10.68
CA PHE A 265 -11.48 8.93 10.34
C PHE A 265 -10.35 8.03 9.85
N TYR A 266 -10.55 6.74 10.07
CA TYR A 266 -9.60 5.67 9.77
C TYR A 266 -10.02 4.88 8.53
N SER A 267 -9.05 4.18 7.92
CA SER A 267 -9.31 3.19 6.88
C SER A 267 -9.95 1.93 7.46
N GLU A 268 -10.47 1.04 6.59
CA GLU A 268 -10.94 -0.29 7.02
C GLU A 268 -9.83 -1.09 7.74
N GLU A 269 -8.57 -0.78 7.43
CA GLU A 269 -7.36 -1.40 8.00
C GLU A 269 -6.78 -0.63 9.21
N GLY A 270 -7.46 0.42 9.69
CA GLY A 270 -7.09 1.17 10.89
C GLY A 270 -6.03 2.26 10.69
N ALA A 271 -5.65 2.59 9.46
CA ALA A 271 -4.75 3.72 9.20
C ALA A 271 -5.51 5.06 9.28
N CYS A 272 -4.95 6.07 9.95
CA CYS A 272 -5.58 7.39 9.95
C CYS A 272 -5.49 8.02 8.54
N LEU A 273 -6.63 8.31 7.93
CA LEU A 273 -6.70 8.84 6.56
C LEU A 273 -6.72 10.37 6.56
N HIS A 274 -7.36 10.95 7.56
CA HIS A 274 -7.61 12.38 7.64
C HIS A 274 -7.58 12.81 9.10
N GLU A 275 -7.04 13.98 9.37
CA GLU A 275 -6.95 14.52 10.73
C GLU A 275 -7.28 16.00 10.82
N TYR A 276 -7.74 16.37 12.01
CA TYR A 276 -7.78 17.74 12.49
C TYR A 276 -6.43 18.07 13.10
N ALA A 277 -5.78 19.12 12.62
CA ALA A 277 -4.51 19.60 13.13
C ALA A 277 -4.68 21.01 13.69
N THR A 278 -4.21 21.24 14.91
CA THR A 278 -4.22 22.56 15.56
C THR A 278 -2.82 23.13 15.55
N TYR A 279 -2.66 24.32 14.99
CA TYR A 279 -1.42 25.09 14.98
C TYR A 279 -1.54 26.28 15.93
N SER A 280 -0.52 26.49 16.76
CA SER A 280 -0.35 27.72 17.53
C SER A 280 0.53 28.66 16.73
N CYS A 281 -0.01 29.80 16.33
CA CYS A 281 0.68 30.79 15.52
C CYS A 281 0.97 32.05 16.33
N GLU A 282 2.23 32.49 16.28
CA GLU A 282 2.69 33.73 16.91
C GLU A 282 2.36 34.93 16.01
N SER A 283 1.65 35.93 16.54
CA SER A 283 1.57 37.28 15.98
C SER A 283 2.42 38.22 16.83
N LYS A 284 3.27 39.01 16.19
CA LYS A 284 4.06 40.05 16.85
C LYS A 284 3.48 41.41 16.53
N THR A 285 3.10 42.13 17.56
CA THR A 285 2.74 43.56 17.46
C THR A 285 3.85 44.35 18.11
N SER A 286 4.51 45.20 17.32
CA SER A 286 5.53 46.12 17.81
C SER A 286 4.99 47.54 17.72
N GLY A 287 5.27 48.35 18.74
CA GLY A 287 4.85 49.76 18.78
C GLY A 287 5.84 50.61 19.54
N LYS A 288 5.88 51.90 19.24
CA LYS A 288 6.74 52.86 19.93
C LYS A 288 6.04 53.40 21.17
N VAL A 289 6.63 53.12 22.33
CA VAL A 289 6.16 53.65 23.60
C VAL A 289 7.15 54.65 24.18
N MET A 290 6.62 55.63 24.91
CA MET A 290 7.40 56.50 25.76
C MET A 290 7.29 56.00 27.20
N VAL A 291 8.40 55.59 27.80
CA VAL A 291 8.46 55.15 29.19
C VAL A 291 8.95 56.32 30.04
N CYS A 292 8.10 56.86 30.91
CA CYS A 292 8.40 58.01 31.77
C CYS A 292 8.13 57.66 33.24
N GLY A 293 9.18 57.50 34.05
CA GLY A 293 9.03 57.32 35.50
C GLY A 293 8.17 56.12 35.94
N GLY A 294 8.11 55.06 35.11
CA GLY A 294 7.30 53.86 35.36
C GLY A 294 6.01 53.77 34.54
N ASP A 295 5.53 54.90 34.00
CA ASP A 295 4.34 54.95 33.14
C ASP A 295 4.70 54.76 31.65
N VAL A 296 3.85 54.04 30.91
CA VAL A 296 4.03 53.71 29.49
C VAL A 296 2.99 54.44 28.65
N PHE A 297 3.44 55.32 27.75
CA PHE A 297 2.58 56.11 26.86
C PHE A 297 2.71 55.65 25.41
N CYS A 298 1.58 55.37 24.75
CA CYS A 298 1.53 54.96 23.35
C CYS A 298 1.66 56.16 22.40
N LEU A 299 2.66 56.15 21.53
CA LEU A 299 2.95 57.28 20.64
C LEU A 299 2.32 57.16 19.25
N ASP A 300 2.05 55.95 18.79
CA ASP A 300 1.54 55.64 17.44
C ASP A 300 0.14 55.01 17.45
N GLY A 301 -0.44 54.74 18.62
CA GLY A 301 -1.72 54.07 18.79
C GLY A 301 -1.70 52.57 18.45
N GLU A 302 -0.60 52.04 17.90
CA GLU A 302 -0.47 50.60 17.61
C GLU A 302 -0.22 49.78 18.88
N CYS A 303 0.41 50.37 19.89
CA CYS A 303 0.63 49.72 21.17
C CYS A 303 -0.60 49.68 22.11
N ASP A 304 -1.68 50.43 21.81
CA ASP A 304 -2.97 50.29 22.53
C ASP A 304 -3.65 48.94 22.18
N LYS A 305 -3.45 48.45 20.95
CA LYS A 305 -3.83 47.08 20.54
C LYS A 305 -3.01 46.05 21.31
N ALA A 306 -1.73 46.33 21.56
CA ALA A 306 -0.84 45.48 22.36
C ALA A 306 -1.09 45.58 23.88
N GLN A 307 -1.71 46.63 24.42
CA GLN A 307 -2.05 46.75 25.84
C GLN A 307 -3.41 46.13 26.19
N SER A 308 -4.43 46.34 25.35
CA SER A 308 -5.82 45.99 25.70
C SER A 308 -6.19 44.52 25.48
N GLY A 309 -5.52 43.79 24.58
CA GLY A 309 -5.93 42.43 24.20
C GLY A 309 -7.37 42.33 23.64
N GLN A 310 -8.03 43.47 23.40
CA GLN A 310 -9.42 43.58 22.98
C GLN A 310 -9.48 43.90 21.49
N SER A 311 -9.21 42.89 20.66
CA SER A 311 -9.45 42.97 19.21
C SER A 311 -10.52 41.97 18.72
N ASN A 312 -11.08 41.13 19.60
CA ASN A 312 -11.93 40.01 19.18
C ASN A 312 -13.41 40.17 19.51
N ASP A 313 -13.81 40.98 20.51
CA ASP A 313 -15.21 41.09 20.94
C ASP A 313 -16.16 41.60 19.84
N PHE A 314 -15.67 42.49 18.97
CA PHE A 314 -16.47 43.01 17.84
C PHE A 314 -16.57 41.99 16.70
N ALA A 315 -15.47 41.36 16.31
CA ALA A 315 -15.46 40.34 15.26
C ALA A 315 -16.30 39.13 15.66
N GLU A 316 -16.22 38.75 16.93
CA GLU A 316 -17.05 37.72 17.54
C GLU A 316 -18.53 38.11 17.49
N ALA A 317 -18.90 39.29 17.99
CA ALA A 317 -20.28 39.76 17.98
C ALA A 317 -20.88 39.88 16.57
N VAL A 318 -20.13 40.39 15.59
CA VAL A 318 -20.58 40.48 14.19
C VAL A 318 -20.77 39.09 13.57
N SER A 319 -19.86 38.16 13.86
CA SER A 319 -19.96 36.79 13.34
C SER A 319 -21.14 36.04 13.95
N GLN A 320 -21.38 36.21 15.25
CA GLN A 320 -22.57 35.69 15.94
C GLN A 320 -23.86 36.22 15.32
N LEU A 321 -23.93 37.54 15.13
CA LEU A 321 -25.09 38.20 14.54
C LEU A 321 -25.33 37.78 13.09
N ALA A 322 -24.27 37.68 12.29
CA ALA A 322 -24.35 37.17 10.94
C ALA A 322 -24.86 35.72 10.91
N ALA A 323 -24.45 34.89 11.88
CA ALA A 323 -24.92 33.52 12.00
C ALA A 323 -26.43 33.48 12.28
N LEU A 324 -26.89 34.26 13.24
CA LEU A 324 -28.30 34.35 13.59
C LEU A 324 -29.15 34.90 12.43
N ALA A 325 -28.65 35.92 11.72
CA ALA A 325 -29.34 36.48 10.56
C ALA A 325 -29.43 35.47 9.40
N ALA A 326 -28.35 34.74 9.11
CA ALA A 326 -28.36 33.69 8.10
C ALA A 326 -29.33 32.56 8.47
N ALA A 327 -29.33 32.14 9.74
CA ALA A 327 -30.29 31.17 10.23
C ALA A 327 -31.74 31.65 10.10
N GLY A 328 -32.01 32.93 10.42
CA GLY A 328 -33.32 33.54 10.26
C GLY A 328 -33.79 33.58 8.81
N LYS A 329 -32.89 33.85 7.86
CA LYS A 329 -33.20 33.81 6.43
C LYS A 329 -33.54 32.40 5.92
N ASP A 330 -32.76 31.40 6.34
CA ASP A 330 -33.03 29.99 6.00
C ASP A 330 -34.37 29.53 6.56
N VAL A 331 -34.70 29.98 7.78
CA VAL A 331 -35.96 29.70 8.48
C VAL A 331 -37.16 30.36 7.78
N ALA A 332 -37.04 31.64 7.41
CA ALA A 332 -38.10 32.39 6.76
C ALA A 332 -38.44 31.87 5.35
N ALA A 333 -37.51 31.18 4.69
CA ALA A 333 -37.73 30.57 3.38
C ALA A 333 -38.52 29.25 3.43
N LEU A 334 -38.81 28.69 4.62
CA LEU A 334 -39.42 27.38 4.81
C LEU A 334 -40.79 27.47 5.51
N ASN A 335 -41.87 27.26 4.75
CA ASN A 335 -43.22 27.09 5.31
C ASN A 335 -43.41 25.63 5.77
N GLY A 336 -43.07 25.29 7.02
CA GLY A 336 -43.24 23.92 7.54
C GLY A 336 -42.91 23.71 9.02
N VAL A 337 -43.24 22.52 9.54
CA VAL A 337 -43.07 22.13 10.95
C VAL A 337 -41.62 21.70 11.29
N ASP A 338 -40.78 21.47 10.29
CA ASP A 338 -39.37 21.05 10.46
C ASP A 338 -38.42 22.07 9.81
N VAL A 339 -38.30 23.23 10.44
CA VAL A 339 -37.45 24.32 9.98
C VAL A 339 -36.00 24.08 10.40
N ARG A 340 -35.07 24.13 9.43
CA ARG A 340 -33.65 23.87 9.66
C ARG A 340 -32.77 24.93 9.01
N ALA A 341 -31.87 25.51 9.79
CA ALA A 341 -30.88 26.47 9.32
C ALA A 341 -29.60 25.76 8.84
N PHE A 342 -28.82 26.41 7.97
CA PHE A 342 -27.50 25.95 7.54
C PHE A 342 -27.51 24.56 6.89
N THR A 343 -28.52 24.29 6.06
CA THR A 343 -28.61 23.00 5.37
C THR A 343 -27.40 22.78 4.44
N GLY A 344 -27.00 21.52 4.29
CA GLY A 344 -25.91 21.14 3.40
C GLY A 344 -26.30 19.97 2.49
N GLN A 345 -25.44 19.69 1.53
CA GLN A 345 -25.62 18.60 0.58
C GLN A 345 -24.49 17.59 0.69
N ALA A 346 -24.83 16.31 0.64
CA ALA A 346 -23.85 15.24 0.52
C ALA A 346 -23.20 15.29 -0.86
N LYS A 347 -21.86 15.35 -0.88
CA LYS A 347 -21.03 15.32 -2.09
C LYS A 347 -20.01 14.19 -1.98
N PHE A 348 -19.59 13.67 -3.12
CA PHE A 348 -18.66 12.56 -3.19
C PHE A 348 -17.60 12.80 -4.24
N CYS A 349 -16.39 12.32 -3.99
CA CYS A 349 -15.33 12.22 -4.99
C CYS A 349 -14.70 10.84 -4.97
N LYS A 350 -14.15 10.46 -6.12
CA LYS A 350 -13.40 9.23 -6.30
C LYS A 350 -11.93 9.45 -5.98
N LYS A 351 -11.38 8.57 -5.16
CA LYS A 351 -9.93 8.42 -5.00
C LYS A 351 -9.47 7.33 -5.96
N ALA A 352 -8.84 7.73 -7.07
CA ALA A 352 -8.02 6.81 -7.84
C ALA A 352 -6.67 6.62 -7.13
N ALA A 353 -5.94 5.60 -7.57
CA ALA A 353 -4.63 5.22 -7.06
C ALA A 353 -3.63 6.37 -6.95
N ALA A 354 -2.67 6.25 -6.03
CA ALA A 354 -1.49 7.12 -6.01
C ALA A 354 -0.79 7.09 -7.39
N GLY A 355 -0.70 8.25 -8.06
CA GLY A 355 -0.16 8.39 -9.43
C GLY A 355 -1.20 8.44 -10.56
N TYR A 356 -2.48 8.21 -10.26
CA TYR A 356 -3.63 8.45 -11.14
C TYR A 356 -4.54 9.54 -10.54
N SER A 357 -5.59 9.94 -11.27
CA SER A 357 -6.50 11.05 -10.94
C SER A 357 -7.12 10.97 -9.53
N ASN A 358 -6.52 11.58 -8.53
CA ASN A 358 -7.14 11.77 -7.21
C ASN A 358 -8.11 12.97 -7.27
N CYS A 359 -9.38 12.70 -7.59
CA CYS A 359 -10.42 13.73 -7.69
C CYS A 359 -10.87 14.29 -6.32
N CYS A 360 -10.23 13.86 -5.23
CA CYS A 360 -10.49 14.33 -3.87
C CYS A 360 -9.45 15.30 -3.32
N LYS A 361 -8.39 15.62 -4.08
CA LYS A 361 -7.27 16.48 -3.63
C LYS A 361 -7.67 17.96 -3.59
N ASP A 362 -7.11 18.71 -2.65
CA ASP A 362 -7.36 20.15 -2.43
C ASP A 362 -6.49 21.08 -3.27
N SER A 363 -5.34 20.60 -3.74
CA SER A 363 -4.35 21.44 -4.42
C SER A 363 -4.76 21.76 -5.87
N GLY A 364 -5.01 23.04 -6.14
CA GLY A 364 -4.67 23.72 -7.40
C GLY A 364 -5.15 23.05 -8.69
N TRP A 365 -6.35 23.46 -9.13
CA TRP A 365 -7.04 23.15 -10.39
C TRP A 365 -6.28 23.47 -11.70
N GLY A 366 -4.95 23.53 -11.71
CA GLY A 366 -4.16 24.16 -12.79
C GLY A 366 -3.02 23.37 -13.42
N GLN A 367 -2.53 22.24 -12.89
CA GLN A 367 -1.33 21.58 -13.47
C GLN A 367 -1.29 20.04 -13.43
N ASP A 368 -2.24 19.35 -12.80
CA ASP A 368 -2.19 17.89 -12.76
C ASP A 368 -2.91 17.28 -13.99
N ILE A 369 -2.13 16.70 -14.91
CA ILE A 369 -2.55 15.91 -16.10
C ILE A 369 -3.61 14.82 -15.75
N GLY A 370 -3.77 14.49 -14.46
CA GLY A 370 -4.79 13.57 -13.95
C GLY A 370 -6.21 14.13 -13.79
N LEU A 371 -6.42 15.43 -13.58
CA LEU A 371 -7.77 15.93 -13.19
C LEU A 371 -8.77 16.05 -14.36
N ALA A 372 -8.32 15.85 -15.61
CA ALA A 372 -9.19 15.85 -16.79
C ALA A 372 -10.28 14.77 -16.73
N LYS A 373 -10.05 13.69 -15.97
CA LYS A 373 -10.97 12.55 -15.82
C LYS A 373 -11.99 12.71 -14.67
N CYS A 374 -11.90 13.78 -13.88
CA CYS A 374 -12.85 14.04 -12.80
C CYS A 374 -14.15 14.63 -13.35
N SER A 375 -15.28 14.28 -12.73
CA SER A 375 -16.59 14.80 -13.12
C SER A 375 -16.71 16.31 -12.84
N SER A 376 -17.73 16.95 -13.41
CA SER A 376 -18.06 18.34 -13.09
C SER A 376 -18.32 18.55 -11.60
N ASP A 377 -18.99 17.61 -10.96
CA ASP A 377 -19.34 17.68 -9.54
C ASP A 377 -18.10 17.56 -8.65
N GLU A 378 -17.13 16.72 -9.03
CA GLU A 378 -15.86 16.58 -8.32
C GLU A 378 -15.02 17.86 -8.44
N LYS A 379 -15.05 18.52 -9.61
CA LYS A 379 -14.39 19.83 -9.79
C LYS A 379 -15.07 20.93 -8.97
N ALA A 380 -16.40 20.94 -8.92
CA ALA A 380 -17.15 21.88 -8.08
C ALA A 380 -16.87 21.65 -6.59
N LEU A 381 -16.78 20.38 -6.17
CA LEU A 381 -16.40 20.01 -4.82
C LEU A 381 -14.99 20.49 -4.49
N ALA A 382 -14.01 20.33 -5.37
CA ALA A 382 -12.65 20.85 -5.15
C ALA A 382 -12.65 22.37 -4.91
N LYS A 383 -13.45 23.14 -5.68
CA LYS A 383 -13.62 24.58 -5.45
C LYS A 383 -14.32 24.89 -4.13
N ALA A 384 -15.32 24.10 -3.73
CA ALA A 384 -15.98 24.25 -2.44
C ALA A 384 -15.01 23.98 -1.27
N LYS A 385 -14.13 22.98 -1.40
CA LYS A 385 -13.08 22.68 -0.43
C LYS A 385 -12.06 23.82 -0.32
N SER A 386 -11.57 24.36 -1.44
CA SER A 386 -10.67 25.52 -1.43
C SER A 386 -11.29 26.76 -0.79
N ASN A 387 -12.61 26.91 -0.92
CA ASN A 387 -13.38 27.98 -0.29
C ASN A 387 -13.77 27.69 1.17
N LYS A 388 -13.29 26.59 1.77
CA LYS A 388 -13.60 26.15 3.15
C LYS A 388 -15.12 26.00 3.40
N LEU A 389 -15.85 25.45 2.42
CA LEU A 389 -17.30 25.26 2.47
C LEU A 389 -17.74 23.82 2.77
N THR A 390 -16.79 22.94 3.08
CA THR A 390 -17.03 21.50 3.21
C THR A 390 -16.59 20.96 4.55
N VAL A 391 -17.27 19.92 5.04
CA VAL A 391 -16.82 19.07 6.14
C VAL A 391 -16.58 17.66 5.62
N SER A 392 -15.40 17.11 5.87
CA SER A 392 -15.06 15.73 5.52
C SER A 392 -15.81 14.74 6.42
N VAL A 393 -16.55 13.79 5.85
CA VAL A 393 -17.35 12.81 6.63
C VAL A 393 -16.64 11.46 6.75
N GLY A 394 -16.03 11.01 5.65
CA GLY A 394 -15.20 9.79 5.67
C GLY A 394 -15.06 9.12 4.32
N GLU A 395 -14.32 8.02 4.30
CA GLU A 395 -14.04 7.21 3.12
C GLU A 395 -14.73 5.84 3.18
N PHE A 396 -15.12 5.33 2.02
CA PHE A 396 -15.72 4.01 1.89
C PHE A 396 -15.35 3.34 0.57
N CYS A 397 -15.41 2.02 0.56
CA CYS A 397 -15.25 1.24 -0.66
C CYS A 397 -16.55 1.28 -1.49
N SER A 398 -16.53 1.96 -2.63
CA SER A 398 -17.68 2.00 -3.56
C SER A 398 -17.78 0.75 -4.43
N LYS A 399 -16.65 0.05 -4.65
CA LYS A 399 -16.59 -1.19 -5.42
C LYS A 399 -15.66 -2.20 -4.76
N LYS A 400 -16.21 -3.33 -4.29
CA LYS A 400 -15.48 -4.42 -3.61
C LYS A 400 -15.67 -5.73 -4.40
N VAL A 401 -14.58 -6.46 -4.66
CA VAL A 401 -14.59 -7.74 -5.36
C VAL A 401 -13.73 -8.73 -4.58
N LEU A 402 -14.27 -9.91 -4.24
CA LEU A 402 -13.59 -10.93 -3.42
C LEU A 402 -12.98 -10.38 -2.12
N GLY A 403 -13.66 -9.43 -1.46
CA GLY A 403 -13.19 -8.79 -0.24
C GLY A 403 -12.18 -7.66 -0.45
N VAL A 404 -11.61 -7.50 -1.65
CA VAL A 404 -10.63 -6.45 -1.97
C VAL A 404 -11.33 -5.20 -2.51
N CYS A 405 -10.97 -4.03 -1.98
CA CYS A 405 -11.50 -2.76 -2.47
C CYS A 405 -10.82 -2.33 -3.79
N LEU A 406 -11.62 -2.06 -4.82
CA LEU A 406 -11.16 -1.64 -6.15
C LEU A 406 -11.41 -0.16 -6.44
N GLU A 407 -12.42 0.45 -5.83
CA GLU A 407 -12.71 1.89 -5.95
C GLU A 407 -13.05 2.44 -4.57
N LYS A 408 -12.33 3.48 -4.15
CA LYS A 408 -12.61 4.23 -2.92
C LYS A 408 -13.29 5.54 -3.27
N LYS A 409 -14.31 5.90 -2.48
CA LYS A 409 -14.93 7.22 -2.52
C LYS A 409 -14.79 7.89 -1.17
N ARG A 410 -14.68 9.22 -1.21
CA ARG A 410 -14.77 10.07 -0.04
C ARG A 410 -16.03 10.89 -0.09
N SER A 411 -16.62 11.10 1.08
CA SER A 411 -17.87 11.84 1.26
C SER A 411 -17.64 13.13 2.04
N TYR A 412 -18.45 14.12 1.73
CA TYR A 412 -18.40 15.45 2.32
C TYR A 412 -19.82 16.00 2.51
N CYS A 413 -19.98 16.85 3.51
CA CYS A 413 -21.10 17.78 3.56
C CYS A 413 -20.63 19.14 3.04
N GLN A 414 -21.22 19.60 1.94
CA GLN A 414 -20.98 20.93 1.36
C GLN A 414 -22.09 21.88 1.83
N PHE A 415 -21.70 23.07 2.26
CA PHE A 415 -22.59 24.14 2.71
C PHE A 415 -22.47 25.36 1.81
N ASP A 416 -23.48 26.24 1.88
CA ASP A 416 -23.56 27.43 1.01
C ASP A 416 -22.69 28.60 1.50
N SER A 417 -22.20 28.55 2.74
CA SER A 417 -21.33 29.59 3.30
C SER A 417 -20.33 29.03 4.32
N LYS A 418 -19.21 29.74 4.52
CA LYS A 418 -18.23 29.43 5.58
C LYS A 418 -18.88 29.45 6.95
N LEU A 419 -19.84 30.35 7.15
CA LEU A 419 -20.59 30.47 8.39
C LEU A 419 -21.42 29.22 8.67
N ALA A 420 -22.16 28.74 7.67
CA ALA A 420 -22.90 27.48 7.76
C ALA A 420 -21.96 26.30 8.06
N GLN A 421 -20.81 26.24 7.37
CA GLN A 421 -19.79 25.22 7.59
C GLN A 421 -19.26 25.24 9.03
N ILE A 422 -18.92 26.41 9.57
CA ILE A 422 -18.39 26.57 10.94
C ILE A 422 -19.42 26.15 11.97
N VAL A 423 -20.66 26.64 11.86
CA VAL A 423 -21.74 26.31 12.82
C VAL A 423 -22.05 24.82 12.78
N GLN A 424 -22.05 24.20 11.59
CA GLN A 424 -22.25 22.76 11.44
C GLN A 424 -21.07 21.95 12.00
N GLN A 425 -19.83 22.32 11.70
CA GLN A 425 -18.67 21.57 12.16
C GLN A 425 -18.44 21.73 13.67
N GLN A 426 -18.36 22.97 14.14
CA GLN A 426 -17.96 23.27 15.51
C GLN A 426 -19.17 23.27 16.46
N GLY A 427 -20.33 23.76 16.01
CA GLY A 427 -21.56 23.75 16.79
C GLY A 427 -22.20 22.37 16.83
N ARG A 428 -22.65 21.85 15.67
CA ARG A 428 -23.35 20.56 15.62
C ARG A 428 -22.46 19.38 16.02
N ASN A 429 -21.28 19.21 15.44
CA ASN A 429 -20.42 18.07 15.79
C ASN A 429 -19.60 18.31 17.07
N GLY A 430 -19.06 19.51 17.27
CA GLY A 430 -18.23 19.83 18.45
C GLY A 430 -19.02 19.98 19.75
N GLN A 431 -20.02 20.86 19.78
CA GLN A 431 -20.76 21.17 21.02
C GLN A 431 -21.94 20.23 21.24
N LEU A 432 -22.77 20.00 20.21
CA LEU A 432 -23.98 19.16 20.32
C LEU A 432 -23.68 17.66 20.18
N ARG A 433 -22.47 17.29 19.73
CA ARG A 433 -22.03 15.90 19.49
C ARG A 433 -22.93 15.14 18.52
N ILE A 434 -23.51 15.85 17.55
CA ILE A 434 -24.33 15.25 16.50
C ILE A 434 -23.42 14.91 15.33
N SER A 435 -23.28 13.62 15.06
CA SER A 435 -22.45 13.08 13.97
C SER A 435 -22.99 13.47 12.58
N PHE A 436 -22.08 13.60 11.60
CA PHE A 436 -22.37 13.72 10.17
C PHE A 436 -22.71 12.39 9.49
N GLY A 437 -23.01 11.34 10.25
CA GLY A 437 -23.36 10.02 9.71
C GLY A 437 -22.15 9.20 9.27
N SER A 438 -22.38 8.19 8.44
CA SER A 438 -21.31 7.32 7.93
C SER A 438 -20.81 7.84 6.58
N ALA A 439 -19.60 7.45 6.19
CA ALA A 439 -19.04 7.82 4.89
C ALA A 439 -19.95 7.45 3.69
N LYS A 440 -20.71 6.35 3.79
CA LYS A 440 -21.64 5.91 2.74
C LYS A 440 -22.99 6.62 2.80
N HIS A 441 -23.38 7.08 3.99
CA HIS A 441 -24.65 7.78 4.25
C HIS A 441 -24.40 9.02 5.10
N PRO A 442 -23.86 10.11 4.49
CA PRO A 442 -23.66 11.38 5.19
C PRO A 442 -24.98 12.01 5.60
N ASP A 443 -25.07 12.48 6.83
CA ASP A 443 -26.16 13.32 7.33
C ASP A 443 -25.73 14.79 7.26
N CYS A 444 -26.05 15.46 6.15
CA CYS A 444 -25.75 16.88 5.93
C CYS A 444 -26.93 17.80 6.26
N ARG A 445 -27.89 17.33 7.09
CA ARG A 445 -29.05 18.14 7.44
C ARG A 445 -28.67 19.45 8.12
N GLY A 446 -29.58 20.42 8.02
CA GLY A 446 -29.54 21.65 8.79
C GLY A 446 -29.76 21.42 10.29
N ILE A 447 -29.47 22.46 11.06
CA ILE A 447 -29.64 22.53 12.51
C ILE A 447 -31.06 23.02 12.80
N THR A 448 -31.77 22.30 13.67
CA THR A 448 -33.11 22.70 14.13
C THR A 448 -33.02 23.91 15.06
N VAL A 449 -34.13 24.63 15.28
CA VAL A 449 -34.16 25.79 16.18
C VAL A 449 -33.69 25.45 17.60
N ASP A 450 -34.15 24.32 18.15
CA ASP A 450 -33.79 23.85 19.50
C ASP A 450 -32.31 23.48 19.62
N GLU A 451 -31.72 22.92 18.55
CA GLU A 451 -30.29 22.63 18.49
C GLU A 451 -29.48 23.92 18.40
N LEU A 452 -29.94 24.88 17.59
CA LEU A 452 -29.27 26.15 17.39
C LEU A 452 -29.14 26.95 18.69
N GLN A 453 -30.21 26.97 19.50
CA GLN A 453 -30.21 27.65 20.81
C GLN A 453 -29.21 27.08 21.81
N LYS A 454 -28.79 25.81 21.64
CA LYS A 454 -27.80 25.15 22.50
C LYS A 454 -26.37 25.40 22.06
N ILE A 455 -26.16 25.99 20.88
CA ILE A 455 -24.82 26.32 20.38
C ILE A 455 -24.36 27.63 21.00
N GLN A 456 -23.22 27.56 21.69
CA GLN A 456 -22.51 28.71 22.23
C GLN A 456 -21.65 29.31 21.12
N PHE A 457 -22.20 30.31 20.41
CA PHE A 457 -21.52 30.93 19.28
C PHE A 457 -20.23 31.67 19.66
N ASN A 458 -20.11 32.13 20.91
CA ASN A 458 -18.88 32.71 21.46
C ASN A 458 -17.71 31.73 21.60
N ARG A 459 -17.98 30.42 21.42
CA ARG A 459 -16.95 29.37 21.44
C ARG A 459 -16.65 28.81 20.05
N LEU A 460 -17.21 29.40 19.01
CA LEU A 460 -16.92 29.02 17.62
C LEU A 460 -15.82 29.92 17.07
N ASP A 461 -14.86 29.32 16.37
CA ASP A 461 -13.81 30.03 15.66
C ASP A 461 -14.33 30.51 14.30
N PHE A 462 -14.58 31.81 14.20
CA PHE A 462 -15.03 32.51 12.99
C PHE A 462 -13.91 33.20 12.20
N THR A 463 -12.64 33.00 12.56
CA THR A 463 -11.50 33.72 11.94
C THR A 463 -11.54 33.61 10.41
N ASN A 464 -11.77 32.39 9.90
CA ASN A 464 -11.83 32.11 8.46
C ASN A 464 -12.99 32.80 7.71
N PHE A 465 -14.07 33.14 8.41
CA PHE A 465 -15.21 33.89 7.88
C PHE A 465 -14.94 35.39 7.91
N TYR A 466 -14.36 35.88 9.01
CA TYR A 466 -14.01 37.29 9.18
C TYR A 466 -12.93 37.76 8.21
N GLU A 467 -11.88 36.96 7.99
CA GLU A 467 -10.83 37.26 7.00
C GLU A 467 -11.43 37.50 5.60
N ASP A 468 -12.39 36.68 5.18
CA ASP A 468 -13.10 36.87 3.91
C ASP A 468 -13.97 38.13 3.90
N LEU A 469 -14.65 38.42 5.01
CA LEU A 469 -15.47 39.62 5.15
C LEU A 469 -14.60 40.88 5.02
N MET A 470 -13.47 40.93 5.71
CA MET A 470 -12.52 42.06 5.66
C MET A 470 -11.80 42.19 4.31
N ASN A 471 -11.47 41.07 3.67
CA ASN A 471 -10.80 41.10 2.36
C ASN A 471 -11.76 41.58 1.25
N ASN A 472 -13.06 41.32 1.38
CA ASN A 472 -14.07 41.69 0.38
C ASN A 472 -14.78 43.01 0.67
N GLN A 473 -14.66 43.57 1.87
CA GLN A 473 -15.19 44.89 2.23
C GLN A 473 -14.06 45.77 2.75
N LYS A 474 -13.84 46.93 2.12
CA LYS A 474 -13.03 48.02 2.71
C LYS A 474 -13.80 48.58 3.91
N ILE A 475 -13.67 47.93 5.06
CA ILE A 475 -14.23 48.40 6.33
C ILE A 475 -13.26 49.44 6.89
N PRO A 476 -13.63 50.74 6.98
CA PRO A 476 -12.80 51.74 7.62
C PRO A 476 -12.74 51.48 9.13
N ASP A 477 -11.57 51.68 9.72
CA ASP A 477 -11.32 51.45 11.14
C ASP A 477 -12.12 52.43 12.04
N SER A 478 -12.43 51.98 13.26
CA SER A 478 -13.04 52.68 14.41
C SER A 478 -14.57 52.68 14.60
N GLY A 479 -14.95 52.60 15.88
CA GLY A 479 -16.23 52.14 16.44
C GLY A 479 -17.53 52.86 16.07
N VAL A 480 -17.51 53.81 15.13
CA VAL A 480 -18.71 54.41 14.55
C VAL A 480 -19.42 53.42 13.60
N LEU A 481 -18.66 52.55 12.92
CA LEU A 481 -19.23 51.50 12.08
C LEU A 481 -19.89 50.39 12.91
N THR A 482 -19.35 50.10 14.09
CA THR A 482 -19.92 49.14 15.05
C THR A 482 -21.35 49.48 15.43
N GLN A 483 -21.64 50.76 15.64
CA GLN A 483 -22.99 51.22 15.94
C GLN A 483 -23.92 51.08 14.73
N LYS A 484 -23.46 51.49 13.54
CA LYS A 484 -24.23 51.39 12.29
C LYS A 484 -24.53 49.96 11.84
N VAL A 485 -23.58 49.05 11.99
CA VAL A 485 -23.77 47.62 11.67
C VAL A 485 -24.70 46.97 12.70
N LYS A 486 -24.57 47.31 13.98
CA LYS A 486 -25.53 46.90 15.02
C LYS A 486 -26.94 47.41 14.72
N GLU A 487 -27.10 48.66 14.28
CA GLU A 487 -28.38 49.24 13.90
C GLU A 487 -28.97 48.58 12.64
N GLN A 488 -28.19 48.38 11.58
CA GLN A 488 -28.66 47.71 10.36
C GLN A 488 -29.05 46.25 10.60
N ILE A 489 -28.29 45.52 11.42
CA ILE A 489 -28.62 44.15 11.80
C ILE A 489 -29.87 44.13 12.70
N ALA A 490 -29.99 45.06 13.65
CA ALA A 490 -31.18 45.18 14.50
C ALA A 490 -32.44 45.52 13.69
N ASP A 491 -32.33 46.36 12.66
CA ASP A 491 -33.44 46.68 11.76
C ASP A 491 -33.81 45.49 10.87
N GLN A 492 -32.84 44.69 10.41
CA GLN A 492 -33.14 43.45 9.69
C GLN A 492 -33.76 42.37 10.60
N LEU A 493 -33.36 42.29 11.86
CA LEU A 493 -33.97 41.39 12.86
C LEU A 493 -35.41 41.81 13.20
N LYS A 494 -35.72 43.12 13.23
CA LYS A 494 -37.09 43.62 13.39
C LYS A 494 -37.99 43.31 12.19
N GLN A 495 -37.43 43.31 10.97
CA GLN A 495 -38.16 42.96 9.75
C GLN A 495 -38.35 41.45 9.57
N ALA A 496 -37.46 40.62 10.13
CA ALA A 496 -37.59 39.15 10.11
C ALA A 496 -38.50 38.58 11.23
N GLY A 497 -38.92 39.43 12.18
CA GLY A 497 -39.82 39.08 13.29
C GLY A 497 -41.25 39.61 13.15
N GLN A 498 -41.60 40.22 12.02
CA GLN A 498 -42.98 40.50 11.58
C GLN A 498 -43.34 39.55 10.44
#